data_AF-A0A556ABP2-F1
#
_entry.id   AF-A0A556ABP2-F1
#
_cell.length_a   1.000
_cell.length_b   1.000
_cell.length_c   1.000
_cell.angle_alpha   90.00
_cell.angle_beta   90.00
_cell.angle_gamma   90.00
#
_symmetry.space_group_name_H-M   'P 1'
#
loop_
_entity.id
_entity.type
_entity.pdbx_description
1 polymer ?
#
loop_
_entity_poly.entity_id
_entity_poly.type
_entity_poly.pdbx_seq_one_letter_code
_entity_poly.pdbx_strand_id
1 'polypeptide(L)'
;MPQAPWWSCPARTLPPSGMPRRPVGPVRALRRCSPEPPRARPAGMVCRMRSALRQRVPKWACPIPSACSCVNRSARLPGISTPTSIRVGPTRACRPNCFAHRPRRSRAPDAAPRAAALPYNAAPMAACILALETSTDTCGVALLRQGDAATELAVREHVGVAAHSARILPMIDELLAEAGVARTAIDAIAFGQGPGGFTGLRVACGVAQGLGFALSVPLVPITSHRAVEAQLDPAAPAVRAVLIDARMREAYVAAYRRDGAEAQQLQAPMLIAYDDVPVWVERSWPAWSGEAVSARTLVVAGDWGESAGVAAALPEGVVHAPVLRAQVAAVARLGLHDWSAGRVIAPDDAQPLYVRDKVAYTTRERAAGAGGNPRATGVS
;
A
#
# COMPACT_ATOMS: atom_id res chain seq x y z
N MET A 1 -10.24 53.95 -16.74
CA MET A 1 -8.81 53.80 -17.11
C MET A 1 -8.31 52.46 -16.59
N PRO A 2 -8.07 51.47 -17.46
CA PRO A 2 -7.49 50.19 -17.07
C PRO A 2 -5.96 50.22 -17.24
N GLN A 3 -5.22 49.65 -16.30
CA GLN A 3 -3.79 49.38 -16.43
C GLN A 3 -3.56 47.87 -16.58
N ALA A 4 -2.84 47.53 -17.63
CA ALA A 4 -2.41 46.20 -18.02
C ALA A 4 -1.08 45.81 -17.33
N PRO A 5 -0.75 44.51 -17.27
CA PRO A 5 0.33 43.97 -16.44
C PRO A 5 1.71 44.02 -17.14
N TRP A 6 2.75 44.13 -16.32
CA TRP A 6 4.16 44.16 -16.71
C TRP A 6 4.82 42.85 -16.29
N TRP A 7 5.33 42.05 -17.22
CA TRP A 7 6.54 41.21 -17.08
C TRP A 7 6.98 40.76 -18.49
N SER A 8 8.04 41.40 -19.01
CA SER A 8 8.76 41.02 -20.23
C SER A 8 10.19 40.64 -19.86
N CYS A 9 10.62 39.44 -20.24
CA CYS A 9 11.98 38.92 -20.04
C CYS A 9 12.84 39.24 -21.29
N PRO A 10 14.09 39.74 -21.16
CA PRO A 10 14.86 40.16 -22.33
C PRO A 10 15.61 39.01 -23.01
N ALA A 11 15.64 39.07 -24.34
CA ALA A 11 16.36 38.19 -25.25
C ALA A 11 17.89 38.36 -25.15
N ARG A 12 18.63 37.26 -25.20
CA ARG A 12 20.09 37.23 -25.30
C ARG A 12 20.52 37.29 -26.77
N THR A 13 21.40 38.25 -27.06
CA THR A 13 22.09 38.46 -28.33
C THR A 13 23.28 37.51 -28.51
N LEU A 14 23.45 37.00 -29.74
CA LEU A 14 24.60 36.22 -30.23
C LEU A 14 25.69 37.15 -30.78
N PRO A 15 26.99 36.81 -30.68
CA PRO A 15 28.06 37.49 -31.43
C PRO A 15 28.39 36.77 -32.76
N PRO A 16 28.99 37.45 -33.76
CA PRO A 16 29.27 36.88 -35.08
C PRO A 16 30.74 36.43 -35.31
N SER A 17 30.84 35.61 -36.36
CA SER A 17 31.93 35.36 -37.34
C SER A 17 33.19 34.51 -37.02
N GLY A 18 33.44 33.52 -37.91
CA GLY A 18 34.75 33.37 -38.58
C GLY A 18 35.59 32.07 -38.43
N MET A 19 35.51 31.18 -39.46
CA MET A 19 36.53 30.20 -39.95
C MET A 19 36.87 28.90 -39.15
N PRO A 20 37.50 27.88 -39.77
CA PRO A 20 36.98 27.03 -40.86
C PRO A 20 36.94 25.52 -40.46
N ARG A 21 36.14 24.73 -41.20
CA ARG A 21 35.90 23.29 -40.96
C ARG A 21 37.12 22.43 -41.33
N ARG A 22 37.57 21.56 -40.41
CA ARG A 22 38.49 20.44 -40.70
C ARG A 22 37.71 19.19 -41.14
N PRO A 23 38.21 18.39 -42.09
CA PRO A 23 37.53 17.17 -42.55
C PRO A 23 37.72 16.02 -41.54
N VAL A 24 36.63 15.31 -41.27
CA VAL A 24 36.60 14.08 -40.46
C VAL A 24 36.93 12.90 -41.37
N GLY A 25 38.02 12.20 -41.08
CA GLY A 25 38.42 10.96 -41.77
C GLY A 25 37.57 9.75 -41.35
N PRO A 26 37.63 8.63 -42.09
CA PRO A 26 36.68 7.53 -41.95
C PRO A 26 36.98 6.67 -40.71
N VAL A 27 35.93 6.40 -39.91
CA VAL A 27 35.98 5.46 -38.79
C VAL A 27 35.86 4.04 -39.33
N ARG A 28 36.89 3.21 -39.09
CA ARG A 28 36.92 1.78 -39.41
C ARG A 28 35.86 1.01 -38.61
N ALA A 29 35.08 0.19 -39.32
CA ALA A 29 34.12 -0.74 -38.75
C ALA A 29 34.84 -1.85 -37.94
N LEU A 30 34.51 -1.98 -36.66
CA LEU A 30 34.88 -3.11 -35.81
C LEU A 30 33.86 -4.24 -35.99
N ARG A 31 34.39 -5.44 -36.25
CA ARG A 31 33.67 -6.69 -36.49
C ARG A 31 32.86 -7.11 -35.25
N ARG A 32 31.59 -7.45 -35.45
CA ARG A 32 30.75 -8.14 -34.47
C ARG A 32 31.14 -9.61 -34.39
N CYS A 33 31.50 -10.09 -33.20
CA CYS A 33 31.52 -11.51 -32.87
C CYS A 33 30.15 -11.90 -32.28
N SER A 34 29.49 -12.86 -32.92
CA SER A 34 28.26 -13.50 -32.44
C SER A 34 28.61 -14.69 -31.53
N PRO A 35 27.89 -14.95 -30.43
CA PRO A 35 27.90 -16.25 -29.78
C PRO A 35 26.66 -17.08 -30.18
N GLU A 36 26.91 -18.23 -30.80
CA GLU A 36 25.95 -19.34 -31.00
C GLU A 36 25.64 -20.06 -29.66
N PRO A 37 24.51 -20.79 -29.56
CA PRO A 37 23.97 -21.31 -28.30
C PRO A 37 24.57 -22.67 -27.88
N PRO A 38 24.50 -23.06 -26.58
CA PRO A 38 25.00 -24.34 -26.14
C PRO A 38 24.06 -25.50 -26.50
N ARG A 39 24.67 -26.56 -27.06
CA ARG A 39 24.04 -27.84 -27.42
C ARG A 39 23.65 -28.66 -26.20
N ALA A 40 22.49 -29.29 -26.27
CA ALA A 40 22.00 -30.31 -25.33
C ALA A 40 22.78 -31.65 -25.46
N ARG A 41 22.92 -32.36 -24.35
CA ARG A 41 23.30 -33.79 -24.30
C ARG A 41 22.54 -34.54 -23.17
N PRO A 42 22.41 -35.87 -23.29
CA PRO A 42 21.16 -36.58 -23.01
C PRO A 42 21.11 -37.31 -21.66
N ALA A 43 19.91 -37.82 -21.38
CA ALA A 43 19.53 -38.62 -20.23
C ALA A 43 20.20 -40.01 -20.16
N GLY A 44 20.38 -40.48 -18.93
CA GLY A 44 20.31 -41.90 -18.58
C GLY A 44 21.64 -42.56 -18.21
N MET A 45 21.86 -42.81 -16.91
CA MET A 45 22.24 -44.15 -16.46
C MET A 45 22.01 -44.33 -14.95
N VAL A 46 21.31 -45.42 -14.65
CA VAL A 46 21.01 -45.96 -13.32
C VAL A 46 22.29 -46.56 -12.71
N CYS A 47 22.56 -46.29 -11.43
CA CYS A 47 23.49 -47.11 -10.66
C CYS A 47 22.94 -47.35 -9.24
N ARG A 48 22.73 -48.63 -8.92
CA ARG A 48 22.37 -49.15 -7.60
C ARG A 48 23.60 -49.17 -6.70
N MET A 49 23.48 -48.77 -5.44
CA MET A 49 24.23 -49.43 -4.36
C MET A 49 23.56 -49.29 -3.00
N ARG A 50 23.73 -50.35 -2.19
CA ARG A 50 23.06 -50.68 -0.93
C ARG A 50 23.68 -50.02 0.30
N SER A 51 22.87 -49.94 1.37
CA SER A 51 23.21 -49.93 2.82
C SER A 51 23.94 -48.66 3.33
N ALA A 52 23.73 -48.12 4.54
CA ALA A 52 23.23 -48.67 5.80
C ALA A 52 22.60 -47.59 6.71
N LEU A 53 21.95 -48.05 7.77
CA LEU A 53 21.34 -47.35 8.91
C LEU A 53 21.97 -46.01 9.33
N ARG A 54 21.12 -45.02 9.66
CA ARG A 54 20.82 -44.62 11.07
C ARG A 54 19.67 -43.62 11.19
N GLN A 55 18.72 -44.03 12.02
CA GLN A 55 17.63 -43.36 12.72
C GLN A 55 17.69 -41.82 12.88
N ARG A 56 16.55 -41.13 12.65
CA ARG A 56 15.60 -40.71 13.71
C ARG A 56 14.37 -40.00 13.10
N VAL A 57 13.20 -40.36 13.62
CA VAL A 57 11.84 -39.93 13.25
C VAL A 57 11.57 -38.49 13.76
N PRO A 58 10.59 -37.75 13.21
CA PRO A 58 9.28 -37.78 13.88
C PRO A 58 8.04 -37.66 12.97
N LYS A 59 7.03 -38.44 13.37
CA LYS A 59 5.64 -38.02 13.65
C LYS A 59 4.61 -37.78 12.52
N TRP A 60 3.50 -38.50 12.73
CA TRP A 60 2.10 -38.31 12.29
C TRP A 60 1.65 -38.87 10.93
N ALA A 61 0.95 -40.01 11.01
CA ALA A 61 -0.26 -40.26 10.23
C ALA A 61 -1.17 -41.22 11.02
N CYS A 62 -2.40 -40.82 11.31
CA CYS A 62 -3.57 -41.35 10.59
C CYS A 62 -4.88 -40.72 11.11
N PRO A 63 -5.93 -40.64 10.26
CA PRO A 63 -7.16 -39.90 10.54
C PRO A 63 -8.38 -40.82 10.84
N ILE A 64 -9.53 -40.14 10.99
CA ILE A 64 -10.94 -40.58 10.85
C ILE A 64 -11.60 -41.22 12.11
N PRO A 65 -12.95 -41.23 12.27
CA PRO A 65 -13.86 -40.14 12.70
C PRO A 65 -14.77 -40.52 13.90
N SER A 66 -15.53 -39.56 14.44
CA SER A 66 -17.02 -39.62 14.56
C SER A 66 -17.57 -38.68 15.65
N ALA A 67 -18.76 -38.15 15.36
CA ALA A 67 -19.53 -37.21 16.15
C ALA A 67 -20.24 -37.88 17.34
N CYS A 68 -20.47 -37.11 18.41
CA CYS A 68 -21.70 -37.24 19.21
C CYS A 68 -21.96 -35.96 19.99
N SER A 69 -23.02 -35.27 19.59
CA SER A 69 -23.75 -34.31 20.40
C SER A 69 -24.56 -35.05 21.46
N CYS A 70 -24.60 -34.56 22.70
CA CYS A 70 -25.59 -34.97 23.68
C CYS A 70 -26.14 -33.74 24.40
N VAL A 71 -27.40 -33.48 24.08
CA VAL A 71 -28.34 -32.56 24.71
C VAL A 71 -28.66 -33.06 26.11
N ASN A 72 -28.62 -32.17 27.10
CA ASN A 72 -29.01 -32.47 28.47
C ASN A 72 -30.52 -32.19 28.62
N ARG A 73 -31.32 -33.23 28.86
CA ARG A 73 -32.74 -33.10 29.24
C ARG A 73 -32.98 -34.00 30.44
N SER A 74 -33.21 -33.38 31.60
CA SER A 74 -33.53 -34.02 32.87
C SER A 74 -35.03 -34.34 32.93
N ALA A 75 -35.36 -35.61 33.17
CA ALA A 75 -36.69 -36.03 33.61
C ALA A 75 -36.54 -37.13 34.66
N ARG A 76 -37.37 -37.00 35.70
CA ARG A 76 -37.33 -37.72 36.99
C ARG A 76 -37.74 -39.19 36.85
N LEU A 77 -37.18 -40.05 37.70
CA LEU A 77 -37.79 -41.31 38.14
C LEU A 77 -37.67 -41.40 39.67
N PRO A 78 -38.70 -41.83 40.40
CA PRO A 78 -38.61 -42.12 41.83
C PRO A 78 -38.55 -43.62 42.10
N GLY A 79 -37.87 -43.99 43.19
CA GLY A 79 -38.25 -45.15 44.00
C GLY A 79 -37.17 -46.20 44.24
N ILE A 80 -37.11 -46.60 45.52
CA ILE A 80 -36.70 -47.91 46.05
C ILE A 80 -35.27 -48.02 46.61
N SER A 81 -35.18 -47.64 47.90
CA SER A 81 -34.59 -48.34 49.07
C SER A 81 -33.24 -49.07 48.98
N THR A 82 -32.25 -48.48 49.69
CA THR A 82 -31.31 -49.01 50.72
C THR A 82 -31.34 -50.49 51.15
N PRO A 83 -30.37 -50.98 51.96
CA PRO A 83 -28.94 -50.68 52.10
C PRO A 83 -28.11 -51.99 52.08
N THR A 84 -26.78 -51.98 52.21
CA THR A 84 -26.06 -52.65 53.33
C THR A 84 -24.56 -52.33 53.28
N SER A 85 -24.05 -51.94 54.44
CA SER A 85 -22.67 -51.63 54.79
C SER A 85 -21.77 -52.86 54.93
N ILE A 86 -20.51 -52.78 54.47
CA ILE A 86 -19.38 -53.40 55.18
C ILE A 86 -18.19 -52.43 55.13
N ARG A 87 -17.53 -52.25 56.28
CA ARG A 87 -16.48 -51.29 56.58
C ARG A 87 -15.22 -52.06 57.02
N VAL A 88 -14.06 -51.41 56.86
CA VAL A 88 -12.72 -51.68 57.46
C VAL A 88 -11.89 -52.75 56.72
N GLY A 89 -10.60 -52.62 56.39
CA GLY A 89 -9.52 -51.66 56.67
C GLY A 89 -8.24 -52.11 55.91
N PRO A 90 -7.02 -51.66 56.26
CA PRO A 90 -6.21 -50.77 55.44
C PRO A 90 -5.05 -51.45 54.68
N THR A 91 -4.69 -50.94 53.51
CA THR A 91 -3.33 -51.07 52.96
C THR A 91 -2.90 -49.76 52.32
N ARG A 92 -1.75 -49.24 52.79
CA ARG A 92 -1.14 -47.99 52.39
C ARG A 92 -0.51 -48.08 50.99
N ALA A 93 -0.40 -46.89 50.40
CA ALA A 93 0.58 -46.44 49.42
C ALA A 93 0.30 -46.74 47.94
N CYS A 94 -0.30 -45.74 47.29
CA CYS A 94 0.40 -45.00 46.24
C CYS A 94 -0.27 -43.64 46.11
N ARG A 95 0.52 -42.56 46.22
CA ARG A 95 0.08 -41.20 45.93
C ARG A 95 0.07 -41.01 44.40
N PRO A 96 -1.05 -40.61 43.79
CA PRO A 96 -1.01 -39.74 42.63
C PRO A 96 -1.27 -38.31 43.09
N ASN A 97 -0.33 -37.45 42.73
CA ASN A 97 -0.34 -36.02 42.92
C ASN A 97 -1.49 -35.42 42.09
N CYS A 98 -2.70 -35.34 42.63
CA CYS A 98 -3.79 -34.57 42.04
C CYS A 98 -3.47 -33.08 42.22
N PHE A 99 -2.87 -32.50 41.19
CA PHE A 99 -2.81 -31.06 41.01
C PHE A 99 -4.23 -30.48 41.11
N ALA A 100 -4.47 -29.72 42.17
CA ALA A 100 -5.69 -28.94 42.33
C ALA A 100 -5.83 -27.98 41.14
N HIS A 101 -6.84 -28.20 40.30
CA HIS A 101 -7.30 -27.22 39.34
C HIS A 101 -7.83 -25.99 40.11
N ARG A 102 -7.00 -24.96 40.24
CA ARG A 102 -7.50 -23.60 40.50
C ARG A 102 -8.28 -23.16 39.25
N PRO A 103 -9.51 -22.63 39.38
CA PRO A 103 -10.21 -22.06 38.24
C PRO A 103 -9.39 -20.88 37.71
N ARG A 104 -9.04 -20.92 36.41
CA ARG A 104 -8.45 -19.78 35.70
C ARG A 104 -9.47 -18.64 35.77
N ARG A 105 -9.16 -17.60 36.54
CA ARG A 105 -9.81 -16.30 36.40
C ARG A 105 -9.66 -15.89 34.93
N SER A 106 -10.79 -15.71 34.26
CA SER A 106 -10.85 -15.05 32.96
C SER A 106 -10.25 -13.64 33.11
N ARG A 107 -9.05 -13.43 32.56
CA ARG A 107 -8.57 -12.07 32.29
C ARG A 107 -9.55 -11.46 31.29
N ALA A 108 -10.18 -10.35 31.68
CA ALA A 108 -10.82 -9.45 30.73
C ALA A 108 -9.80 -9.09 29.64
N PRO A 109 -10.22 -8.84 28.39
CA PRO A 109 -9.31 -8.37 27.37
C PRO A 109 -8.69 -7.06 27.85
N ASP A 110 -7.36 -7.06 27.99
CA ASP A 110 -6.60 -5.86 28.29
C ASP A 110 -6.92 -4.82 27.23
N ALA A 111 -7.22 -3.60 27.70
CA ALA A 111 -7.57 -2.46 26.90
C ALA A 111 -6.56 -2.24 25.75
N ALA A 112 -7.08 -1.83 24.59
CA ALA A 112 -6.30 -1.42 23.44
C ALA A 112 -5.12 -0.51 23.84
N PRO A 113 -3.94 -0.63 23.19
CA PRO A 113 -2.82 0.23 23.50
C PRO A 113 -3.24 1.68 23.28
N ARG A 114 -3.15 2.50 24.34
CA ARG A 114 -3.36 3.95 24.25
C ARG A 114 -2.31 4.48 23.28
N ALA A 115 -2.77 5.04 22.17
CA ALA A 115 -1.94 5.85 21.28
C ALA A 115 -1.09 6.81 22.13
N ALA A 116 0.23 6.81 21.91
CA ALA A 116 1.14 7.71 22.59
C ALA A 116 0.69 9.15 22.30
N ALA A 117 0.12 9.80 23.32
CA ALA A 117 -0.31 11.18 23.21
C ALA A 117 0.94 12.06 23.09
N LEU A 118 1.15 12.64 21.90
CA LEU A 118 2.16 13.68 21.70
C LEU A 118 1.82 14.87 22.61
N PRO A 119 2.81 15.47 23.30
CA PRO A 119 2.56 16.58 24.19
C PRO A 119 2.05 17.78 23.39
N TYR A 120 0.80 18.16 23.66
CA TYR A 120 0.15 19.34 23.10
C TYR A 120 0.80 20.61 23.68
N ASN A 121 1.60 21.31 22.87
CA ASN A 121 1.84 22.73 23.05
C ASN A 121 1.91 23.42 21.70
N ALA A 122 0.91 24.28 21.44
CA ALA A 122 0.72 25.01 20.20
C ALA A 122 1.70 26.18 20.07
N ALA A 123 2.84 25.92 19.43
CA ALA A 123 3.60 26.86 18.62
C ALA A 123 3.66 26.27 17.19
N PRO A 124 3.94 27.04 16.11
CA PRO A 124 4.19 26.43 14.82
C PRO A 124 5.44 25.55 14.97
N MET A 125 5.24 24.26 15.20
CA MET A 125 6.35 23.37 15.49
C MET A 125 7.16 23.21 14.21
N ALA A 126 8.46 23.48 14.31
CA ALA A 126 9.39 23.02 13.30
C ALA A 126 9.19 21.50 13.14
N ALA A 127 8.96 21.05 11.91
CA ALA A 127 8.63 19.67 11.60
C ALA A 127 9.43 19.21 10.38
N CYS A 128 9.93 17.98 10.43
CA CYS A 128 10.75 17.38 9.40
C CYS A 128 10.18 16.01 9.01
N ILE A 129 9.60 15.94 7.82
CA ILE A 129 8.92 14.75 7.30
C ILE A 129 9.74 14.17 6.16
N LEU A 130 10.15 12.91 6.30
CA LEU A 130 10.70 12.11 5.19
C LEU A 130 9.56 11.35 4.51
N ALA A 131 9.41 11.49 3.20
CA ALA A 131 8.36 10.84 2.44
C ALA A 131 8.92 9.86 1.41
N LEU A 132 8.29 8.68 1.28
CA LEU A 132 8.65 7.61 0.36
C LEU A 132 7.47 7.25 -0.54
N GLU A 133 7.64 7.23 -1.85
CA GLU A 133 6.60 6.81 -2.78
C GLU A 133 7.18 5.91 -3.87
N THR A 134 6.63 4.71 -4.00
CA THR A 134 7.13 3.65 -4.90
C THR A 134 6.00 2.85 -5.52
N SER A 135 4.75 3.30 -5.41
CA SER A 135 3.57 2.61 -5.93
C SER A 135 3.49 2.63 -7.45
N THR A 136 4.27 3.47 -8.12
CA THR A 136 4.30 3.63 -9.58
C THR A 136 5.65 3.17 -10.16
N ASP A 137 5.88 3.44 -11.45
CA ASP A 137 7.16 3.22 -12.10
C ASP A 137 8.26 4.20 -11.63
N THR A 138 7.89 5.25 -10.89
CA THR A 138 8.80 6.20 -10.26
C THR A 138 9.00 5.86 -8.79
N CYS A 139 10.26 5.80 -8.37
CA CYS A 139 10.68 5.78 -6.97
C CYS A 139 10.99 7.22 -6.55
N GLY A 140 10.22 7.76 -5.62
CA GLY A 140 10.38 9.11 -5.09
C GLY A 140 10.76 9.11 -3.60
N VAL A 141 11.63 10.03 -3.25
CA VAL A 141 11.95 10.42 -1.87
C VAL A 141 11.79 11.93 -1.76
N ALA A 142 11.16 12.40 -0.69
CA ALA A 142 11.10 13.83 -0.41
C ALA A 142 11.39 14.13 1.05
N LEU A 143 12.01 15.28 1.29
CA LEU A 143 12.23 15.84 2.60
C LEU A 143 11.45 17.15 2.69
N LEU A 144 10.44 17.19 3.56
CA LEU A 144 9.65 18.38 3.83
C LEU A 144 10.01 18.93 5.20
N ARG A 145 10.43 20.19 5.25
CA ARG A 145 10.75 20.91 6.48
C ARG A 145 9.79 22.07 6.65
N GLN A 146 8.99 22.06 7.69
CA GLN A 146 8.22 23.22 8.13
C GLN A 146 9.05 23.91 9.22
N GLY A 147 9.37 25.18 9.02
CA GLY A 147 9.90 26.06 10.06
C GLY A 147 8.94 27.22 10.31
N ASP A 148 9.31 28.13 11.20
CA ASP A 148 8.45 29.26 11.60
C ASP A 148 8.11 30.20 10.43
N ALA A 149 9.04 30.37 9.49
CA ALA A 149 8.91 31.35 8.40
C ALA A 149 8.53 30.72 7.05
N ALA A 150 8.85 29.45 6.81
CA ALA A 150 8.71 28.82 5.51
C ALA A 150 8.56 27.30 5.60
N THR A 151 7.92 26.73 4.59
CA THR A 151 7.95 25.29 4.33
C THR A 151 8.84 25.02 3.12
N GLU A 152 9.84 24.18 3.28
CA GLU A 152 10.77 23.76 2.24
C GLU A 152 10.51 22.32 1.85
N LEU A 153 10.55 22.03 0.56
CA LEU A 153 10.34 20.69 0.02
C LEU A 153 11.47 20.37 -0.97
N ALA A 154 12.28 19.36 -0.63
CA ALA A 154 13.29 18.81 -1.52
C ALA A 154 12.84 17.43 -2.02
N VAL A 155 13.01 17.14 -3.31
CA VAL A 155 12.54 15.91 -3.95
C VAL A 155 13.68 15.26 -4.75
N ARG A 156 13.73 13.93 -4.70
CA ARG A 156 14.53 13.09 -5.59
C ARG A 156 13.65 11.99 -6.15
N GLU A 157 13.76 11.76 -7.46
CA GLU A 157 12.98 10.76 -8.16
C GLU A 157 13.87 9.95 -9.10
N HIS A 158 13.52 8.68 -9.25
CA HIS A 158 14.16 7.77 -10.18
C HIS A 158 13.11 6.91 -10.87
N VAL A 159 13.10 6.91 -12.21
CA VAL A 159 12.20 6.09 -13.01
C VAL A 159 12.82 4.70 -13.22
N GLY A 160 12.06 3.64 -12.90
CA GLY A 160 12.44 2.26 -13.19
C GLY A 160 12.22 1.29 -12.02
N VAL A 161 11.15 0.47 -12.09
CA VAL A 161 10.70 -0.48 -11.05
C VAL A 161 11.80 -1.40 -10.52
N ALA A 162 12.72 -1.85 -11.39
CA ALA A 162 13.78 -2.78 -11.00
C ALA A 162 14.82 -2.15 -10.05
N ALA A 163 14.91 -0.81 -10.02
CA ALA A 163 15.92 -0.09 -9.26
C ALA A 163 15.39 0.45 -7.92
N HIS A 164 14.08 0.35 -7.63
CA HIS A 164 13.45 0.92 -6.43
C HIS A 164 14.20 0.57 -5.14
N SER A 165 14.47 -0.72 -4.90
CA SER A 165 15.18 -1.18 -3.69
C SER A 165 16.63 -0.73 -3.62
N ALA A 166 17.29 -0.55 -4.77
CA ALA A 166 18.69 -0.14 -4.84
C ALA A 166 18.87 1.39 -4.76
N ARG A 167 17.85 2.18 -5.15
CA ARG A 167 17.94 3.65 -5.23
C ARG A 167 17.31 4.37 -4.04
N ILE A 168 16.33 3.80 -3.36
CA ILE A 168 15.60 4.50 -2.29
C ILE A 168 16.50 4.97 -1.15
N LEU A 169 17.38 4.11 -0.60
CA LEU A 169 18.29 4.50 0.48
C LEU A 169 19.36 5.52 0.03
N PRO A 170 20.05 5.33 -1.12
CA PRO A 170 20.93 6.38 -1.64
C PRO A 170 20.26 7.73 -1.84
N MET A 171 19.03 7.78 -2.35
CA MET A 171 18.30 9.03 -2.54
C MET A 171 17.94 9.73 -1.22
N ILE A 172 17.65 8.96 -0.16
CA ILE A 172 17.46 9.50 1.20
C ILE A 172 18.76 10.15 1.68
N ASP A 173 19.89 9.47 1.50
CA ASP A 173 21.19 9.95 1.96
C ASP A 173 21.63 11.20 1.19
N GLU A 174 21.44 11.21 -0.12
CA GLU A 174 21.67 12.36 -1.00
C GLU A 174 20.84 13.57 -0.53
N LEU A 175 19.52 13.40 -0.31
CA LEU A 175 18.64 14.48 0.14
C LEU A 175 19.01 15.05 1.51
N LEU A 176 19.29 14.17 2.48
CA LEU A 176 19.67 14.59 3.82
C LEU A 176 21.00 15.34 3.83
N ALA A 177 21.98 14.85 3.05
CA ALA A 177 23.28 15.50 2.91
C ALA A 177 23.17 16.88 2.28
N GLU A 178 22.42 17.01 1.18
CA GLU A 178 22.19 18.29 0.50
C GLU A 178 21.45 19.30 1.39
N ALA A 179 20.48 18.83 2.19
CA ALA A 179 19.73 19.68 3.10
C ALA A 179 20.48 20.00 4.41
N GLY A 180 21.62 19.35 4.66
CA GLY A 180 22.36 19.46 5.93
C GLY A 180 21.59 18.92 7.13
N VAL A 181 20.71 17.94 6.92
CA VAL A 181 19.80 17.41 7.95
C VAL A 181 20.32 16.09 8.50
N ALA A 182 20.49 16.02 9.81
CA ALA A 182 20.78 14.77 10.49
C ALA A 182 19.56 13.84 10.46
N ARG A 183 19.76 12.53 10.31
CA ARG A 183 18.66 11.54 10.34
C ARG A 183 17.81 11.64 11.62
N THR A 184 18.43 11.99 12.74
CA THR A 184 17.77 12.16 14.05
C THR A 184 16.87 13.38 14.13
N ALA A 185 16.92 14.28 13.14
CA ALA A 185 16.03 15.44 13.05
C ALA A 185 14.75 15.13 12.27
N ILE A 186 14.54 13.89 11.81
CA ILE A 186 13.28 13.46 11.18
C ILE A 186 12.27 13.19 12.29
N ASP A 187 11.07 13.77 12.18
CA ASP A 187 10.00 13.61 13.18
C ASP A 187 9.01 12.50 12.82
N ALA A 188 8.86 12.22 11.53
CA ALA A 188 7.99 11.17 11.02
C ALA A 188 8.39 10.72 9.62
N ILE A 189 7.95 9.51 9.25
CA ILE A 189 8.14 8.98 7.91
C ILE A 189 6.78 8.74 7.25
N ALA A 190 6.48 9.52 6.22
CA ALA A 190 5.33 9.29 5.38
C ALA A 190 5.66 8.28 4.27
N PHE A 191 4.74 7.39 3.94
CA PHE A 191 4.96 6.44 2.86
C PHE A 191 3.70 6.16 2.05
N GLY A 192 3.89 5.93 0.75
CA GLY A 192 2.85 5.45 -0.16
C GLY A 192 2.41 4.05 0.24
N GLN A 193 1.23 3.94 0.86
CA GLN A 193 0.65 2.68 1.32
C GLN A 193 0.07 1.86 0.15
N GLY A 194 -0.27 2.52 -0.96
CA GLY A 194 -0.93 1.92 -2.11
C GLY A 194 -2.42 2.28 -2.20
N PRO A 195 -3.19 1.61 -3.08
CA PRO A 195 -2.77 0.50 -3.96
C PRO A 195 -1.87 0.93 -5.13
N GLY A 196 -1.15 -0.03 -5.72
CA GLY A 196 -0.23 0.19 -6.83
C GLY A 196 0.65 -1.01 -7.12
N GLY A 197 1.86 -0.78 -7.64
CA GLY A 197 2.84 -1.80 -7.98
C GLY A 197 3.25 -2.66 -6.77
N PHE A 198 2.94 -3.95 -6.82
CA PHE A 198 3.10 -4.89 -5.70
C PHE A 198 4.50 -4.90 -5.06
N THR A 199 5.54 -4.95 -5.89
CA THR A 199 6.94 -4.92 -5.42
C THR A 199 7.27 -3.55 -4.83
N GLY A 200 6.83 -2.48 -5.48
CA GLY A 200 7.07 -1.11 -5.07
C GLY A 200 6.52 -0.82 -3.68
N LEU A 201 5.26 -1.18 -3.41
CA LEU A 201 4.64 -0.96 -2.09
C LEU A 201 5.41 -1.62 -0.95
N ARG A 202 5.96 -2.82 -1.17
CA ARG A 202 6.78 -3.52 -0.18
C ARG A 202 8.10 -2.81 0.09
N VAL A 203 8.69 -2.19 -0.93
CA VAL A 203 9.92 -1.41 -0.78
C VAL A 203 9.67 -0.17 0.10
N ALA A 204 8.67 0.66 -0.22
CA ALA A 204 8.37 1.84 0.60
C ALA A 204 7.99 1.46 2.03
N CYS A 205 7.09 0.48 2.21
CA CYS A 205 6.66 0.04 3.54
C CYS A 205 7.84 -0.52 4.35
N GLY A 206 8.64 -1.44 3.78
CA GLY A 206 9.76 -2.04 4.49
C GLY A 206 10.86 -1.03 4.86
N VAL A 207 11.16 -0.08 3.97
CA VAL A 207 12.12 0.99 4.25
C VAL A 207 11.58 1.95 5.32
N ALA A 208 10.30 2.34 5.23
CA ALA A 208 9.64 3.16 6.25
C ALA A 208 9.69 2.48 7.62
N GLN A 209 9.36 1.19 7.71
CA GLN A 209 9.46 0.41 8.94
C GLN A 209 10.88 0.39 9.51
N GLY A 210 11.87 0.05 8.69
CA GLY A 210 13.26 -0.02 9.12
C GLY A 210 13.77 1.32 9.66
N LEU A 211 13.46 2.42 8.97
CA LEU A 211 13.82 3.77 9.42
C LEU A 211 13.02 4.20 10.65
N GLY A 212 11.72 3.89 10.70
CA GLY A 212 10.85 4.18 11.85
C GLY A 212 11.34 3.51 13.13
N PHE A 213 11.73 2.24 13.06
CA PHE A 213 12.37 1.54 14.18
C PHE A 213 13.72 2.14 14.55
N ALA A 214 14.59 2.39 13.56
CA ALA A 214 15.94 2.88 13.80
C ALA A 214 15.95 4.28 14.45
N LEU A 215 15.00 5.14 14.07
CA LEU A 215 14.89 6.52 14.55
C LEU A 215 13.90 6.68 15.70
N SER A 216 13.14 5.63 16.04
CA SER A 216 12.05 5.67 17.02
C SER A 216 10.99 6.73 16.69
N VAL A 217 10.63 6.85 15.42
CA VAL A 217 9.65 7.82 14.90
C VAL A 217 8.40 7.12 14.37
N PRO A 218 7.23 7.75 14.47
CA PRO A 218 5.99 7.18 13.92
C PRO A 218 5.97 7.22 12.39
N LEU A 219 5.09 6.40 11.81
CA LEU A 219 4.86 6.34 10.37
C LEU A 219 3.52 6.97 9.99
N VAL A 220 3.44 7.50 8.76
CA VAL A 220 2.25 8.13 8.20
C VAL A 220 1.87 7.46 6.88
N PRO A 221 0.90 6.52 6.88
CA PRO A 221 0.50 5.82 5.67
C PRO A 221 -0.39 6.72 4.78
N ILE A 222 0.00 6.91 3.53
CA ILE A 222 -0.75 7.71 2.56
C ILE A 222 -1.22 6.80 1.42
N THR A 223 -2.53 6.72 1.18
CA THR A 223 -3.07 5.97 0.05
C THR A 223 -2.75 6.67 -1.28
N SER A 224 -2.44 5.91 -2.33
CA SER A 224 -2.09 6.44 -3.66
C SER A 224 -3.21 7.33 -4.23
N HIS A 225 -4.48 6.99 -4.00
CA HIS A 225 -5.62 7.81 -4.43
C HIS A 225 -5.64 9.19 -3.77
N ARG A 226 -5.37 9.27 -2.47
CA ARG A 226 -5.28 10.54 -1.74
C ARG A 226 -4.09 11.36 -2.18
N ALA A 227 -2.96 10.72 -2.50
CA ALA A 227 -1.80 11.40 -3.07
C ALA A 227 -2.09 12.00 -4.46
N VAL A 228 -2.92 11.34 -5.28
CA VAL A 228 -3.40 11.89 -6.57
C VAL A 228 -4.42 13.01 -6.34
N GLU A 229 -5.39 12.81 -5.44
CA GLU A 229 -6.39 13.83 -5.09
C GLU A 229 -5.74 15.14 -4.64
N ALA A 230 -4.70 15.06 -3.81
CA ALA A 230 -4.01 16.22 -3.27
C ALA A 230 -3.19 17.03 -4.30
N GLN A 231 -3.05 16.53 -5.54
CA GLN A 231 -2.43 17.25 -6.64
C GLN A 231 -3.42 18.12 -7.42
N LEU A 232 -4.71 17.89 -7.27
CA LEU A 232 -5.75 18.71 -7.88
C LEU A 232 -5.89 20.04 -7.12
N ASP A 233 -6.28 21.10 -7.84
CA ASP A 233 -6.41 22.45 -7.30
C ASP A 233 -7.31 22.46 -6.04
N PRO A 234 -6.78 22.75 -4.84
CA PRO A 234 -7.57 22.77 -3.62
C PRO A 234 -8.62 23.90 -3.59
N ALA A 235 -8.46 24.94 -4.41
CA ALA A 235 -9.38 26.06 -4.50
C ALA A 235 -10.62 25.76 -5.35
N ALA A 236 -10.68 24.60 -6.03
CA ALA A 236 -11.81 24.15 -6.82
C ALA A 236 -12.62 23.10 -6.05
N PRO A 237 -13.75 23.47 -5.41
CA PRO A 237 -14.61 22.53 -4.73
C PRO A 237 -15.24 21.56 -5.72
N ALA A 238 -15.13 20.26 -5.44
CA ALA A 238 -15.61 19.22 -6.33
C ALA A 238 -15.75 17.87 -5.60
N VAL A 239 -16.59 17.00 -6.15
CA VAL A 239 -16.41 15.55 -5.98
C VAL A 239 -15.27 15.11 -6.89
N ARG A 240 -14.35 14.29 -6.36
CA ARG A 240 -13.15 13.83 -7.05
C ARG A 240 -13.15 12.31 -7.07
N ALA A 241 -13.38 11.72 -8.22
CA ALA A 241 -13.18 10.29 -8.44
C ALA A 241 -11.75 10.06 -8.94
N VAL A 242 -10.99 9.28 -8.19
CA VAL A 242 -9.59 8.95 -8.54
C VAL A 242 -9.54 7.51 -9.02
N LEU A 243 -9.00 7.30 -10.21
CA LEU A 243 -8.92 6.02 -10.91
C LEU A 243 -7.48 5.73 -11.33
N ILE A 244 -6.91 4.66 -10.78
CA ILE A 244 -5.54 4.22 -11.03
C ILE A 244 -5.57 2.90 -11.81
N ASP A 245 -4.75 2.75 -12.85
CA ASP A 245 -4.66 1.51 -13.64
C ASP A 245 -4.22 0.32 -12.75
N ALA A 246 -5.09 -0.67 -12.56
CA ALA A 246 -4.77 -1.88 -11.82
C ALA A 246 -4.21 -3.00 -12.73
N ARG A 247 -4.00 -2.73 -14.02
CA ARG A 247 -3.77 -3.73 -15.08
C ARG A 247 -4.98 -4.65 -15.25
N MET A 248 -4.90 -5.56 -16.22
CA MET A 248 -5.94 -6.60 -16.47
C MET A 248 -7.35 -6.04 -16.76
N ARG A 249 -7.44 -4.83 -17.33
CA ARG A 249 -8.71 -4.10 -17.57
C ARG A 249 -9.49 -3.80 -16.28
N GLU A 250 -8.79 -3.53 -15.19
CA GLU A 250 -9.38 -3.13 -13.91
C GLU A 250 -8.79 -1.81 -13.44
N ALA A 251 -9.57 -1.05 -12.68
CA ALA A 251 -9.18 0.20 -12.04
C ALA A 251 -9.22 0.05 -10.52
N TYR A 252 -8.21 0.58 -9.84
CA TYR A 252 -8.37 0.94 -8.44
C TYR A 252 -9.09 2.27 -8.37
N VAL A 253 -10.26 2.31 -7.73
CA VAL A 253 -11.10 3.51 -7.64
C VAL A 253 -11.30 3.96 -6.20
N ALA A 254 -11.36 5.27 -6.00
CA ALA A 254 -11.75 5.91 -4.74
C ALA A 254 -12.45 7.24 -5.05
N ALA A 255 -13.21 7.76 -4.09
CA ALA A 255 -13.88 9.05 -4.24
C ALA A 255 -13.69 9.93 -3.01
N TYR A 256 -13.52 11.22 -3.25
CA TYR A 256 -13.33 12.25 -2.24
C TYR A 256 -14.24 13.44 -2.52
N ARG A 257 -14.65 14.15 -1.48
CA ARG A 257 -15.27 15.48 -1.58
C ARG A 257 -14.29 16.51 -1.04
N ARG A 258 -14.06 17.57 -1.82
CA ARG A 258 -13.24 18.70 -1.39
C ARG A 258 -14.11 19.94 -1.29
N ASP A 259 -14.42 20.35 -0.05
CA ASP A 259 -15.19 21.56 0.24
C ASP A 259 -14.32 22.68 0.87
N GLY A 260 -13.03 22.41 1.07
CA GLY A 260 -12.09 23.33 1.71
C GLY A 260 -10.66 22.78 1.75
N ALA A 261 -9.93 23.07 2.83
CA ALA A 261 -8.53 22.71 2.95
C ALA A 261 -8.26 21.19 3.02
N GLU A 262 -9.20 20.39 3.53
CA GLU A 262 -9.07 18.94 3.66
C GLU A 262 -10.11 18.21 2.79
N ALA A 263 -9.72 17.08 2.20
CA ALA A 263 -10.60 16.22 1.43
C ALA A 263 -11.26 15.17 2.33
N GLN A 264 -12.59 15.08 2.29
CA GLN A 264 -13.33 14.01 2.92
C GLN A 264 -13.35 12.78 2.01
N GLN A 265 -13.00 11.61 2.53
CA GLN A 265 -13.15 10.35 1.80
C GLN A 265 -14.62 9.94 1.78
N LEU A 266 -15.17 9.75 0.58
CA LEU A 266 -16.55 9.29 0.34
C LEU A 266 -16.59 7.78 0.03
N GLN A 267 -15.57 7.30 -0.68
CA GLN A 267 -15.42 5.90 -1.06
C GLN A 267 -13.97 5.47 -0.82
N ALA A 268 -13.80 4.43 -0.01
CA ALA A 268 -12.51 3.81 0.22
C ALA A 268 -11.98 3.11 -1.05
N PRO A 269 -10.65 2.97 -1.22
CA PRO A 269 -10.06 2.28 -2.35
C PRO A 269 -10.68 0.90 -2.57
N MET A 270 -11.16 0.64 -3.78
CA MET A 270 -11.68 -0.64 -4.21
C MET A 270 -11.23 -0.96 -5.64
N LEU A 271 -11.39 -2.22 -6.06
CA LEU A 271 -11.05 -2.69 -7.40
C LEU A 271 -12.34 -2.94 -8.18
N ILE A 272 -12.44 -2.38 -9.39
CA ILE A 272 -13.55 -2.64 -10.31
C ILE A 272 -13.03 -2.88 -11.73
N ALA A 273 -13.82 -3.55 -12.58
CA ALA A 273 -13.50 -3.64 -13.99
C ALA A 273 -13.62 -2.27 -14.67
N TYR A 274 -12.82 -2.02 -15.70
CA TYR A 274 -12.90 -0.79 -16.50
C TYR A 274 -14.29 -0.58 -17.10
N ASP A 275 -14.93 -1.66 -17.54
CA ASP A 275 -16.25 -1.59 -18.16
C ASP A 275 -17.35 -1.20 -17.15
N ASP A 276 -17.09 -1.34 -15.84
CA ASP A 276 -18.04 -0.98 -14.76
C ASP A 276 -17.85 0.47 -14.26
N VAL A 277 -16.76 1.15 -14.67
CA VAL A 277 -16.45 2.52 -14.23
C VAL A 277 -17.59 3.50 -14.54
N PRO A 278 -18.18 3.55 -15.76
CA PRO A 278 -19.27 4.48 -16.05
C PRO A 278 -20.49 4.25 -15.16
N VAL A 279 -20.88 2.99 -14.95
CA VAL A 279 -22.01 2.61 -14.11
C VAL A 279 -21.74 2.95 -12.64
N TRP A 280 -20.51 2.73 -12.17
CA TRP A 280 -20.09 3.11 -10.82
C TRP A 280 -20.19 4.62 -10.60
N VAL A 281 -19.70 5.43 -11.55
CA VAL A 281 -19.81 6.89 -11.50
C VAL A 281 -21.27 7.33 -11.49
N GLU A 282 -22.07 6.86 -12.45
CA GLU A 282 -23.47 7.24 -12.62
C GLU A 282 -24.30 6.96 -11.35
N ARG A 283 -24.12 5.78 -10.75
CA ARG A 283 -24.87 5.39 -9.55
C ARG A 283 -24.40 6.08 -8.28
N SER A 284 -23.10 6.38 -8.17
CA SER A 284 -22.50 6.83 -6.91
C SER A 284 -22.43 8.35 -6.81
N TRP A 285 -22.26 9.05 -7.93
CA TRP A 285 -22.13 10.51 -7.94
C TRP A 285 -23.31 11.21 -7.26
N PRO A 286 -24.59 10.88 -7.51
CA PRO A 286 -25.71 11.54 -6.82
C PRO A 286 -25.61 11.48 -5.29
N ALA A 287 -25.14 10.36 -4.74
CA ALA A 287 -24.98 10.18 -3.30
C ALA A 287 -23.76 10.94 -2.74
N TRP A 288 -22.67 11.03 -3.51
CA TRP A 288 -21.49 11.82 -3.15
C TRP A 288 -21.75 13.32 -3.16
N SER A 289 -22.65 13.76 -4.05
CA SER A 289 -23.01 15.15 -4.21
C SER A 289 -23.67 15.72 -2.94
N GLY A 290 -24.69 15.03 -2.41
CA GLY A 290 -25.48 15.62 -1.32
C GLY A 290 -26.07 16.99 -1.70
N GLU A 291 -26.35 17.85 -0.70
CA GLU A 291 -26.96 19.17 -0.90
C GLU A 291 -25.97 20.32 -1.16
N ALA A 292 -24.66 20.08 -1.06
CA ALA A 292 -23.64 21.13 -1.16
C ALA A 292 -23.38 21.57 -2.62
N VAL A 293 -23.14 22.88 -2.83
CA VAL A 293 -22.95 23.50 -4.17
C VAL A 293 -21.72 22.97 -4.91
N SER A 294 -20.66 22.62 -4.18
CA SER A 294 -19.40 22.01 -4.67
C SER A 294 -19.60 20.66 -5.34
N ALA A 295 -20.71 20.01 -5.04
CA ALA A 295 -20.90 18.61 -5.31
C ALA A 295 -21.55 18.34 -6.68
N ARG A 296 -21.94 19.42 -7.37
CA ARG A 296 -22.47 19.35 -8.74
C ARG A 296 -21.40 19.13 -9.81
N THR A 297 -20.12 19.29 -9.47
CA THR A 297 -19.01 19.02 -10.39
C THR A 297 -18.30 17.75 -9.96
N LEU A 298 -18.19 16.79 -10.88
CA LEU A 298 -17.35 15.62 -10.73
C LEU A 298 -16.06 15.80 -11.54
N VAL A 299 -14.93 15.72 -10.85
CA VAL A 299 -13.60 15.64 -11.46
C VAL A 299 -13.14 14.20 -11.43
N VAL A 300 -12.72 13.67 -12.58
CA VAL A 300 -12.06 12.38 -12.71
C VAL A 300 -10.57 12.57 -12.91
N ALA A 301 -9.76 11.95 -12.06
CA ALA A 301 -8.30 12.03 -12.09
C ALA A 301 -7.64 10.66 -11.98
N GLY A 302 -6.35 10.59 -12.33
CA GLY A 302 -5.53 9.38 -12.27
C GLY A 302 -5.01 8.95 -13.64
N ASP A 303 -4.41 7.77 -13.74
CA ASP A 303 -3.70 7.28 -14.94
C ASP A 303 -4.43 6.17 -15.70
N TRP A 304 -5.67 5.88 -15.31
CA TRP A 304 -6.52 4.87 -15.96
C TRP A 304 -6.80 5.14 -17.46
N GLY A 305 -6.74 6.42 -17.87
CA GLY A 305 -7.11 6.89 -19.21
C GLY A 305 -6.14 6.53 -20.33
N GLU A 306 -4.91 6.08 -20.02
CA GLU A 306 -3.97 5.60 -21.05
C GLU A 306 -4.42 4.28 -21.70
N SER A 307 -5.41 3.59 -21.12
CA SER A 307 -5.70 2.19 -21.46
C SER A 307 -7.08 1.89 -22.05
N ALA A 308 -8.03 2.84 -22.10
CA ALA A 308 -9.39 2.50 -22.58
C ALA A 308 -10.22 3.70 -23.06
N GLY A 309 -11.02 3.49 -24.11
CA GLY A 309 -12.09 4.39 -24.57
C GLY A 309 -13.25 4.56 -23.58
N VAL A 310 -13.07 4.18 -22.31
CA VAL A 310 -14.04 4.28 -21.23
C VAL A 310 -14.18 5.72 -20.72
N ALA A 311 -13.15 6.56 -20.89
CA ALA A 311 -13.26 8.00 -20.61
C ALA A 311 -14.40 8.65 -21.42
N ALA A 312 -14.62 8.19 -22.66
CA ALA A 312 -15.70 8.68 -23.52
C ALA A 312 -17.10 8.16 -23.13
N ALA A 313 -17.17 7.15 -22.26
CA ALA A 313 -18.42 6.55 -21.79
C ALA A 313 -18.91 7.14 -20.45
N LEU A 314 -18.16 8.09 -19.86
CA LEU A 314 -18.58 8.74 -18.63
C LEU A 314 -19.79 9.68 -18.85
N PRO A 315 -20.61 9.92 -17.81
CA PRO A 315 -21.75 10.83 -17.90
C PRO A 315 -21.35 12.25 -18.34
N GLU A 316 -22.29 12.97 -18.94
CA GLU A 316 -22.10 14.38 -19.30
C GLU A 316 -21.85 15.23 -18.04
N GLY A 317 -21.00 16.26 -18.17
CA GLY A 317 -20.64 17.15 -17.07
C GLY A 317 -19.46 16.68 -16.20
N VAL A 318 -18.87 15.52 -16.49
CA VAL A 318 -17.62 15.09 -15.87
C VAL A 318 -16.43 15.89 -16.42
N VAL A 319 -15.64 16.44 -15.51
CA VAL A 319 -14.39 17.13 -15.83
C VAL A 319 -13.23 16.14 -15.74
N HIS A 320 -12.47 16.01 -16.83
CA HIS A 320 -11.29 15.16 -16.84
C HIS A 320 -10.06 15.97 -16.43
N ALA A 321 -9.42 15.59 -15.32
CA ALA A 321 -8.13 16.12 -14.95
C ALA A 321 -7.03 15.56 -15.88
N PRO A 322 -5.85 16.21 -15.94
CA PRO A 322 -4.67 15.61 -16.55
C PRO A 322 -4.35 14.24 -15.95
N VAL A 323 -3.58 13.44 -16.67
CA VAL A 323 -3.06 12.17 -16.14
C VAL A 323 -2.18 12.46 -14.93
N LEU A 324 -2.60 11.93 -13.78
CA LEU A 324 -1.91 12.10 -12.51
C LEU A 324 -1.57 10.75 -11.91
N ARG A 325 -0.37 10.66 -11.33
CA ARG A 325 0.12 9.49 -10.60
C ARG A 325 0.47 9.91 -9.18
N ALA A 326 0.53 8.97 -8.24
CA ALA A 326 0.97 9.29 -6.88
C ALA A 326 2.38 9.89 -6.93
N GLN A 327 2.55 11.10 -6.37
CA GLN A 327 3.81 11.82 -6.33
C GLN A 327 4.31 11.93 -4.89
N VAL A 328 5.62 11.78 -4.70
CA VAL A 328 6.23 11.84 -3.36
C VAL A 328 6.06 13.22 -2.71
N ALA A 329 6.01 14.28 -3.51
CA ALA A 329 5.72 15.64 -3.03
C ALA A 329 4.34 15.75 -2.36
N ALA A 330 3.33 15.07 -2.93
CA ALA A 330 2.00 15.00 -2.34
C ALA A 330 1.99 14.14 -1.06
N VAL A 331 2.70 13.01 -1.07
CA VAL A 331 2.88 12.17 0.12
C VAL A 331 3.54 12.94 1.25
N ALA A 332 4.54 13.77 0.98
CA ALA A 332 5.20 14.60 1.99
C ALA A 332 4.26 15.64 2.62
N ARG A 333 3.49 16.36 1.80
CA ARG A 333 2.52 17.35 2.28
C ARG A 333 1.40 16.71 3.11
N LEU A 334 0.85 15.59 2.63
CA LEU A 334 -0.15 14.83 3.38
C LEU A 334 0.46 14.22 4.65
N GLY A 335 1.72 13.82 4.59
CA GLY A 335 2.50 13.33 5.72
C GLY A 335 2.59 14.34 6.86
N LEU A 336 2.98 15.57 6.55
CA LEU A 336 3.01 16.68 7.52
C LEU A 336 1.62 16.94 8.10
N HIS A 337 0.61 17.01 7.23
CA HIS A 337 -0.77 17.25 7.64
C HIS A 337 -1.29 16.17 8.60
N ASP A 338 -1.05 14.90 8.31
CA ASP A 338 -1.52 13.80 9.14
C ASP A 338 -0.72 13.63 10.43
N TRP A 339 0.60 13.85 10.36
CA TRP A 339 1.45 13.88 11.55
C TRP A 339 1.02 14.97 12.53
N SER A 340 0.81 16.20 12.05
CA SER A 340 0.35 17.32 12.88
C SER A 340 -1.06 17.10 13.46
N ALA A 341 -1.90 16.30 12.77
CA ALA A 341 -3.20 15.87 13.27
C ALA A 341 -3.15 14.62 14.18
N GLY A 342 -1.97 14.06 14.46
CA GLY A 342 -1.79 12.83 15.24
C GLY A 342 -2.31 11.56 14.54
N ARG A 343 -2.59 11.61 13.23
CA ARG A 343 -2.98 10.46 12.40
C ARG A 343 -1.73 9.69 11.97
N VAL A 344 -1.15 8.99 12.94
CA VAL A 344 0.09 8.23 12.76
C VAL A 344 -0.08 6.80 13.26
N ILE A 345 0.83 5.92 12.84
CA ILE A 345 0.87 4.51 13.27
C ILE A 345 2.26 4.13 13.79
N ALA A 346 2.33 3.08 14.60
CA ALA A 346 3.59 2.49 15.00
C ALA A 346 4.26 1.76 13.82
N PRO A 347 5.60 1.65 13.78
CA PRO A 347 6.29 0.96 12.68
C PRO A 347 5.86 -0.50 12.48
N ASP A 348 5.50 -1.23 13.54
CA ASP A 348 5.00 -2.61 13.47
C ASP A 348 3.59 -2.75 12.88
N ASP A 349 2.79 -1.68 12.91
CA ASP A 349 1.44 -1.66 12.33
C ASP A 349 1.45 -1.35 10.82
N ALA A 350 2.56 -0.90 10.26
CA ALA A 350 2.63 -0.53 8.85
C ALA A 350 2.52 -1.74 7.92
N GLN A 351 1.55 -1.66 7.00
CA GLN A 351 1.29 -2.68 6.01
C GLN A 351 0.88 -2.04 4.67
N PRO A 352 1.30 -2.61 3.52
CA PRO A 352 0.78 -2.22 2.22
C PRO A 352 -0.74 -2.41 2.13
N LEU A 353 -1.42 -1.49 1.47
CA LEU A 353 -2.84 -1.59 1.14
C LEU A 353 -2.99 -2.42 -0.14
N TYR A 354 -3.23 -3.73 0.03
CA TYR A 354 -3.58 -4.62 -1.07
C TYR A 354 -5.09 -4.61 -1.29
N VAL A 355 -5.52 -4.08 -2.44
CA VAL A 355 -6.94 -4.04 -2.83
C VAL A 355 -7.31 -5.21 -3.74
N ARG A 356 -6.33 -5.82 -4.41
CA ARG A 356 -6.53 -7.02 -5.23
C ARG A 356 -6.27 -8.28 -4.40
N ASP A 357 -7.33 -9.01 -4.08
CA ASP A 357 -7.25 -10.26 -3.31
C ASP A 357 -6.59 -11.41 -4.08
N LYS A 358 -6.72 -11.44 -5.41
CA LYS A 358 -6.22 -12.54 -6.27
C LYS A 358 -5.32 -12.03 -7.39
N VAL A 359 -4.02 -12.17 -7.18
CA VAL A 359 -2.96 -11.76 -8.12
C VAL A 359 -2.51 -12.87 -9.07
N ALA A 360 -2.89 -14.13 -8.84
CA ALA A 360 -2.55 -15.26 -9.72
C ALA A 360 -3.70 -16.28 -9.80
N TYR A 361 -4.05 -16.66 -11.03
CA TYR A 361 -4.95 -17.77 -11.31
C TYR A 361 -4.16 -19.07 -11.47
N THR A 362 -4.68 -20.14 -10.89
CA THR A 362 -4.13 -21.50 -11.08
C THR A 362 -4.22 -21.91 -12.56
N THR A 363 -3.43 -22.88 -12.98
CA THR A 363 -3.47 -23.40 -14.37
C THR A 363 -4.88 -23.88 -14.76
N ARG A 364 -5.60 -24.48 -13.80
CA ARG A 364 -6.97 -24.96 -14.00
C ARG A 364 -7.96 -23.81 -14.15
N GLU A 365 -7.80 -22.75 -13.38
CA GLU A 365 -8.62 -21.54 -13.47
C GLU A 365 -8.39 -20.82 -14.81
N ARG A 366 -7.13 -20.68 -15.23
CA ARG A 366 -6.81 -20.13 -16.57
C ARG A 366 -7.39 -20.98 -17.70
N ALA A 367 -7.31 -22.32 -17.57
CA ALA A 367 -7.92 -23.23 -18.52
C ALA A 367 -9.46 -23.17 -18.53
N ALA A 368 -10.07 -22.75 -17.42
CA ALA A 368 -11.51 -22.51 -17.29
C ALA A 368 -11.92 -21.07 -17.65
N GLY A 369 -11.01 -20.26 -18.20
CA GLY A 369 -11.26 -18.88 -18.60
C GLY A 369 -11.16 -17.84 -17.47
N ALA A 370 -10.77 -18.25 -16.26
CA ALA A 370 -10.50 -17.32 -15.17
C ALA A 370 -9.07 -16.73 -15.32
N GLY A 371 -9.03 -15.43 -15.58
CA GLY A 371 -7.83 -14.70 -15.99
C GLY A 371 -8.17 -13.77 -17.15
N GLY A 372 -8.50 -12.52 -16.82
CA GLY A 372 -9.20 -11.60 -17.71
C GLY A 372 -10.66 -11.45 -17.32
N ASN A 373 -11.17 -10.22 -17.34
CA ASN A 373 -12.45 -9.73 -16.80
C ASN A 373 -13.59 -10.78 -16.79
N PRO A 374 -13.92 -11.40 -15.63
CA PRO A 374 -15.20 -12.07 -15.48
C PRO A 374 -16.27 -10.98 -15.45
N ARG A 375 -17.06 -10.88 -16.53
CA ARG A 375 -18.22 -9.99 -16.62
C ARG A 375 -18.98 -10.05 -15.29
N ALA A 376 -19.14 -8.91 -14.63
CA ALA A 376 -19.99 -8.79 -13.47
C ALA A 376 -21.33 -9.45 -13.81
N THR A 377 -21.69 -10.48 -13.05
CA THR A 377 -23.02 -11.10 -13.17
C THR A 377 -24.02 -10.00 -12.90
N GLY A 378 -24.76 -9.61 -13.93
CA GLY A 378 -25.79 -8.59 -13.85
C GLY A 378 -26.69 -8.88 -12.66
N VAL A 379 -26.74 -7.94 -11.73
CA VAL A 379 -27.80 -7.90 -10.73
C VAL A 379 -29.08 -7.70 -11.53
N SER A 380 -29.91 -8.75 -11.53
CA SER A 380 -31.23 -8.77 -12.16
C SER A 380 -32.19 -7.80 -11.48
#